data_AF-A0A0V1PPV7-F1
#
_entry.id   AF-A0A0V1PPV7-F1
#
_cell.length_a   1.000
_cell.length_b   1.000
_cell.length_c   1.000
_cell.angle_alpha   90.00
_cell.angle_beta   90.00
_cell.angle_gamma   90.00
#
_symmetry.space_group_name_H-M   'P 1'
#
loop_
_entity.id
_entity.type
_entity.pdbx_description
1 polymer ?
#
loop_
_entity_poly.entity_id
_entity_poly.type
_entity_poly.pdbx_seq_one_letter_code
_entity_poly.pdbx_strand_id
1 'polypeptide(L)'
;MALRILVCWFASTGSAAGSSVVADLAFNHERGKKNGWWSSALMLGTPSGPFFMGFVQYHAGTRWIYFTFAIMNFVQFVLWLVADETVYIREKKTEEVTGVDLGKKGILRWLGLYKRTQEPFTWDIFFRPLKQCANYNVSLSTIALAITFCYGNILFVVEMPQTFGSIFHLDAQMLGVQYVALMIGSVIGELLAGPLSDWWMKYCEKLRGKRVVVDR
;
A
#
# COMPACT_ATOMS: atom_id res chain seq x y z
N MET A 1 -8.32 24.21 -2.95
CA MET A 1 -8.49 23.08 -3.90
C MET A 1 -7.18 22.66 -4.57
N ALA A 2 -6.37 23.58 -5.10
CA ALA A 2 -5.09 23.26 -5.74
C ALA A 2 -4.12 22.38 -4.90
N LEU A 3 -3.93 22.69 -3.61
CA LEU A 3 -3.06 21.91 -2.73
C LEU A 3 -3.51 20.45 -2.55
N ARG A 4 -4.83 20.18 -2.60
CA ARG A 4 -5.35 18.81 -2.52
C ARG A 4 -5.02 18.02 -3.79
N ILE A 5 -5.07 18.64 -4.96
CA ILE A 5 -4.72 18.01 -6.24
C ILE A 5 -3.25 17.59 -6.22
N LEU A 6 -2.36 18.48 -5.74
CA LEU A 6 -0.94 18.18 -5.62
C LEU A 6 -0.68 17.00 -4.68
N VAL A 7 -1.31 17.00 -3.49
CA VAL A 7 -1.18 15.89 -2.53
C VAL A 7 -1.64 14.56 -3.15
N CYS A 8 -2.77 14.54 -3.86
CA CYS A 8 -3.26 13.32 -4.51
C CYS A 8 -2.28 12.81 -5.59
N TRP A 9 -1.71 13.71 -6.39
CA TRP A 9 -0.80 13.33 -7.47
C TRP A 9 0.47 12.65 -6.92
N PHE A 10 1.09 13.25 -5.90
CA PHE A 10 2.29 12.67 -5.28
C PHE A 10 2.00 11.43 -4.43
N ALA A 11 0.88 11.42 -3.68
CA ALA A 11 0.53 10.29 -2.83
C ALA A 11 0.20 9.02 -3.64
N SER A 12 -0.38 9.17 -4.84
CA SER A 12 -0.76 8.04 -5.68
C SER A 12 0.42 7.20 -6.15
N THR A 13 1.62 7.79 -6.29
CA THR A 13 2.81 7.03 -6.71
C THR A 13 3.29 6.11 -5.58
N GLY A 14 3.22 6.57 -4.33
CA GLY A 14 3.68 5.81 -3.17
C GLY A 14 2.81 4.58 -2.86
N SER A 15 1.49 4.69 -3.04
CA SER A 15 0.57 3.57 -2.75
C SER A 15 0.75 2.39 -3.70
N ALA A 16 1.12 2.63 -4.96
CA ALA A 16 1.36 1.59 -5.96
C ALA A 16 2.67 0.81 -5.73
N ALA A 17 3.69 1.44 -5.15
CA ALA A 17 5.01 0.84 -4.98
C ALA A 17 5.07 -0.23 -3.87
N GLY A 18 4.12 -0.23 -2.94
CA GLY A 18 4.18 -1.10 -1.77
C GLY A 18 4.13 -2.61 -2.12
N SER A 19 3.19 -3.02 -2.96
CA SER A 19 3.04 -4.41 -3.37
C SER A 19 4.17 -4.89 -4.28
N SER A 20 4.75 -4.00 -5.09
CA SER A 20 5.91 -4.33 -5.93
C SER A 20 7.17 -4.56 -5.11
N VAL A 21 7.42 -3.75 -4.07
CA VAL A 21 8.56 -3.96 -3.16
C VAL A 21 8.44 -5.31 -2.44
N VAL A 22 7.23 -5.68 -2.02
CA VAL A 22 6.99 -7.00 -1.42
C VAL A 22 7.27 -8.12 -2.44
N ALA A 23 6.87 -7.96 -3.70
CA ALA A 23 7.15 -8.94 -4.74
C ALA A 23 8.65 -9.12 -5.00
N ASP A 24 9.44 -8.04 -4.93
CA ASP A 24 10.89 -8.08 -5.14
C ASP A 24 11.65 -8.73 -3.97
N LEU A 25 11.18 -8.51 -2.73
CA LEU A 25 11.85 -9.02 -1.52
C LEU A 25 11.39 -10.42 -1.10
N ALA A 26 10.20 -10.86 -1.53
CA ALA A 26 9.61 -12.11 -1.07
C ALA A 26 9.77 -13.26 -2.07
N PHE A 27 10.17 -14.42 -1.56
CA PHE A 27 10.10 -15.67 -2.31
C PHE A 27 8.65 -16.10 -2.56
N ASN A 28 8.38 -16.77 -3.68
CA ASN A 28 7.03 -17.16 -4.12
C ASN A 28 6.19 -17.84 -3.03
N HIS A 29 6.78 -18.70 -2.20
CA HIS A 29 6.08 -19.43 -1.14
C HIS A 29 5.68 -18.55 0.07
N GLU A 30 6.33 -17.40 0.28
CA GLU A 30 6.03 -16.47 1.38
C GLU A 30 5.33 -15.19 0.90
N ARG A 31 5.20 -14.99 -0.42
CA ARG A 31 4.62 -13.77 -1.02
C ARG A 31 3.23 -13.48 -0.48
N GLY A 32 2.37 -14.48 -0.36
CA GLY A 32 1.02 -14.31 0.18
C GLY A 32 1.02 -13.75 1.61
N LYS A 33 1.86 -14.30 2.49
CA LYS A 33 1.95 -13.85 3.89
C LYS A 33 2.50 -12.43 4.00
N LYS A 34 3.55 -12.11 3.23
CA LYS A 34 4.17 -10.77 3.24
C LYS A 34 3.23 -9.71 2.63
N ASN A 35 2.50 -10.07 1.58
CA ASN A 35 1.49 -9.18 0.98
C ASN A 35 0.28 -8.98 1.90
N GLY A 36 -0.07 -10.00 2.70
CA GLY A 36 -1.05 -9.88 3.79
C GLY A 36 -0.62 -8.83 4.81
N TRP A 37 0.60 -8.92 5.37
CA TRP A 37 1.12 -7.90 6.29
C TRP A 37 1.10 -6.48 5.73
N TRP A 38 1.45 -6.33 4.45
CA TRP A 38 1.37 -5.03 3.77
C TRP A 38 -0.08 -4.53 3.66
N SER A 39 -1.00 -5.40 3.26
CA SER A 39 -2.44 -5.09 3.17
C SER A 39 -3.03 -4.75 4.55
N SER A 40 -2.59 -5.45 5.60
CA SER A 40 -2.94 -5.18 6.99
C SER A 40 -2.56 -3.76 7.40
N ALA A 41 -1.32 -3.36 7.07
CA ALA A 41 -0.81 -2.03 7.39
C ALA A 41 -1.61 -0.94 6.67
N LEU A 42 -2.03 -1.18 5.42
CA LEU A 42 -2.90 -0.26 4.69
C LEU A 42 -4.29 -0.11 5.33
N MET A 43 -4.93 -1.23 5.70
CA MET A 43 -6.27 -1.19 6.32
C MET A 43 -6.28 -0.51 7.68
N LEU A 44 -5.24 -0.74 8.49
CA LEU A 44 -5.06 -0.10 9.80
C LEU A 44 -4.67 1.38 9.66
N GLY A 45 -3.92 1.74 8.63
CA GLY A 45 -3.41 3.11 8.43
C GLY A 45 -4.54 4.13 8.29
N THR A 46 -5.58 3.83 7.51
CA THR A 46 -6.68 4.75 7.23
C THR A 46 -7.43 5.22 8.49
N PRO A 47 -7.90 4.34 9.40
CA PRO A 47 -8.54 4.78 10.65
C PRO A 47 -7.55 5.30 11.70
N SER A 48 -6.28 4.88 11.66
CA SER A 48 -5.25 5.33 12.61
C SER A 48 -4.99 6.83 12.48
N GLY A 49 -5.04 7.39 11.26
CA GLY A 49 -4.83 8.83 11.04
C GLY A 49 -5.80 9.69 11.85
N PRO A 50 -7.12 9.58 11.61
CA PRO A 50 -8.14 10.31 12.37
C PRO A 50 -8.13 10.02 13.87
N PHE A 51 -7.81 8.78 14.28
CA PHE A 51 -7.65 8.43 15.69
C PHE A 51 -6.61 9.34 16.37
N PHE A 52 -5.37 9.37 15.87
CA PHE A 52 -4.31 10.21 16.46
C PHE A 52 -4.60 11.70 16.29
N MET A 53 -5.13 12.10 15.14
CA MET A 53 -5.39 13.52 14.86
C MET A 53 -6.55 14.07 15.68
N GLY A 54 -7.50 13.24 16.14
CA GLY A 54 -8.55 13.66 17.08
C GLY A 54 -7.98 14.18 18.41
N PHE A 55 -6.96 13.49 18.96
CA PHE A 55 -6.27 13.95 20.18
C PHE A 55 -5.46 15.21 19.96
N VAL A 56 -4.73 15.29 18.83
CA VAL A 56 -3.93 16.47 18.48
C VAL A 56 -4.84 17.68 18.27
N GLN A 57 -5.99 17.50 17.62
CA GLN A 57 -6.96 18.56 17.39
C GLN A 57 -7.50 19.15 18.69
N TYR A 58 -7.82 18.32 19.68
CA TYR A 58 -8.36 18.78 20.96
C TYR A 58 -7.35 19.60 21.76
N HIS A 59 -6.08 19.14 21.83
CA HIS A 59 -5.07 19.75 22.70
C HIS A 59 -4.27 20.88 22.04
N ALA A 60 -3.99 20.77 20.74
CA ALA A 60 -3.08 21.68 20.03
C ALA A 60 -3.75 22.44 18.87
N GLY A 61 -5.00 22.09 18.53
CA GLY A 61 -5.77 22.73 17.47
C GLY A 61 -5.33 22.35 16.05
N THR A 62 -6.05 22.88 15.06
CA THR A 62 -5.96 22.45 13.65
C THR A 62 -4.60 22.72 12.99
N ARG A 63 -3.85 23.74 13.45
CA ARG A 63 -2.55 24.09 12.86
C ARG A 63 -1.52 22.98 13.05
N TRP A 64 -1.53 22.36 14.23
CA TRP A 64 -0.59 21.29 14.58
C TRP A 64 -0.83 20.00 13.80
N ILE A 65 -2.06 19.76 13.34
CA ILE A 65 -2.37 18.63 12.45
C ILE A 65 -1.50 18.71 11.18
N TYR A 66 -1.44 19.89 10.56
CA TYR A 66 -0.63 20.09 9.35
C TYR A 66 0.87 19.99 9.61
N PHE A 67 1.35 20.52 10.74
CA PHE A 67 2.76 20.38 11.12
C PHE A 67 3.15 18.92 11.37
N THR A 68 2.31 18.14 12.04
CA THR A 68 2.56 16.71 12.27
C THR A 68 2.64 15.95 10.94
N PHE A 69 1.73 16.19 10.00
CA PHE A 69 1.81 15.56 8.67
C PHE A 69 3.06 16.00 7.90
N ALA A 70 3.47 17.27 7.99
CA ALA A 70 4.69 17.75 7.34
C ALA A 70 5.94 17.06 7.91
N ILE A 71 6.03 16.90 9.23
CA ILE A 71 7.13 16.20 9.90
C ILE A 71 7.14 14.73 9.50
N MET A 72 5.99 14.05 9.50
CA MET A 72 5.90 12.63 9.09
C MET A 72 6.36 12.41 7.64
N ASN A 73 5.93 13.26 6.71
CA ASN A 73 6.37 13.19 5.32
C ASN A 73 7.88 13.51 5.17
N PHE A 74 8.40 14.45 5.95
CA PHE A 74 9.83 14.76 5.97
C PHE A 74 10.66 13.57 6.49
N VAL A 75 10.21 12.91 7.57
CA VAL A 75 10.85 11.68 8.07
C VAL A 75 10.81 10.59 7.01
N GLN A 76 9.68 10.40 6.32
CA GLN A 76 9.57 9.42 5.24
C GLN A 76 10.51 9.74 4.07
N PHE A 77 10.68 11.01 3.73
CA PHE A 77 11.66 11.48 2.75
C PHE A 77 13.09 11.17 3.20
N VAL A 78 13.45 11.44 4.46
CA VAL A 78 14.78 11.13 5.00
C VAL A 78 15.04 9.61 5.00
N LEU A 79 14.06 8.80 5.40
CA LEU A 79 14.17 7.34 5.36
C LEU A 79 14.35 6.84 3.92
N TRP A 80 13.68 7.46 2.95
CA TRP A 80 13.88 7.14 1.54
C TRP A 80 15.32 7.45 1.07
N LEU A 81 15.96 8.52 1.55
CA LEU A 81 17.36 8.84 1.19
C LEU A 81 18.37 7.79 1.69
N VAL A 82 18.01 7.04 2.74
CA VAL A 82 18.83 5.96 3.33
C VAL A 82 18.48 4.60 2.74
N ALA A 83 17.33 4.48 2.06
CA ALA A 83 16.88 3.21 1.50
C ALA A 83 17.64 2.89 0.21
N ASP A 84 18.29 1.72 0.18
CA ASP A 84 18.89 1.18 -1.04
C ASP A 84 17.84 0.59 -1.99
N GLU A 85 18.15 0.51 -3.28
CA GLU A 85 17.27 -0.08 -4.30
C GLU A 85 16.88 -1.54 -3.95
N THR A 86 15.58 -1.83 -3.94
CA THR A 86 15.01 -3.13 -3.55
C THR A 86 15.06 -4.20 -4.64
N VAL A 87 15.43 -3.84 -5.87
CA VAL A 87 15.41 -4.75 -7.02
C VAL A 87 16.63 -5.67 -7.00
N TYR A 88 16.40 -6.94 -6.64
CA TYR A 88 17.43 -7.98 -6.66
C TYR A 88 17.51 -8.66 -8.04
N ILE A 89 18.54 -8.35 -8.83
CA ILE A 89 18.82 -9.04 -10.09
C ILE A 89 19.66 -10.29 -9.79
N ARG A 90 19.09 -11.48 -10.02
CA ARG A 90 19.71 -12.77 -9.69
C ARG A 90 20.90 -13.15 -10.58
N GLU A 91 21.19 -12.40 -11.64
CA GLU A 91 22.26 -12.68 -12.58
C GLU A 91 23.14 -11.46 -12.86
N LYS A 92 24.36 -11.48 -12.30
CA LYS A 92 25.65 -11.25 -13.00
C LYS A 92 26.79 -11.33 -11.98
N LYS A 93 27.21 -12.55 -11.62
CA LYS A 93 28.46 -12.80 -10.88
C LYS A 93 29.64 -13.15 -11.82
N THR A 94 29.58 -12.78 -13.10
CA THR A 94 30.63 -13.13 -14.08
C THR A 94 31.27 -11.92 -14.78
N GLU A 95 30.89 -10.67 -14.49
CA GLU A 95 31.48 -9.49 -15.18
C GLU A 95 31.97 -8.39 -14.23
N GLU A 96 32.45 -8.72 -13.03
CA GLU A 96 33.19 -7.78 -12.16
C GLU A 96 34.70 -8.06 -12.15
N VAL A 97 35.26 -8.42 -13.31
CA VAL A 97 36.69 -8.23 -13.60
C VAL A 97 36.79 -7.26 -14.77
N THR A 98 36.53 -5.99 -14.50
CA THR A 98 37.19 -4.84 -15.13
C THR A 98 36.58 -3.58 -14.54
N GLY A 99 37.40 -2.83 -13.79
CA GLY A 99 37.00 -1.55 -13.25
C GLY A 99 36.58 -0.58 -14.35
N VAL A 100 35.70 0.36 -13.99
CA VAL A 100 35.67 1.79 -14.40
C VAL A 100 34.32 2.41 -13.98
N ASP A 101 34.44 3.59 -13.35
CA ASP A 101 33.40 4.57 -12.97
C ASP A 101 32.54 4.34 -11.71
N LEU A 102 33.16 4.46 -10.53
CA LEU A 102 32.45 4.56 -9.25
C LEU A 102 31.96 5.99 -8.87
N GLY A 103 32.50 7.06 -9.48
CA GLY A 103 32.27 8.43 -9.01
C GLY A 103 30.96 9.10 -9.45
N LYS A 104 30.59 8.99 -10.73
CA LYS A 104 29.37 9.64 -11.29
C LYS A 104 28.13 8.73 -11.24
N LYS A 105 28.33 7.40 -11.22
CA LYS A 105 27.26 6.41 -11.12
C LYS A 105 26.68 6.31 -9.71
N GLY A 106 27.40 6.77 -8.67
CA GLY A 106 26.92 6.77 -7.29
C GLY A 106 25.76 7.74 -7.03
N ILE A 107 25.83 8.98 -7.52
CA ILE A 107 24.75 9.98 -7.37
C ILE A 107 23.54 9.67 -8.25
N LEU A 108 23.73 9.22 -9.50
CA LEU A 108 22.60 8.79 -10.34
C LEU A 108 21.90 7.54 -9.82
N ARG A 109 22.66 6.63 -9.16
CA ARG A 109 22.13 5.46 -8.46
C ARG A 109 21.41 5.85 -7.16
N TRP A 110 21.94 6.85 -6.43
CA TRP A 110 21.30 7.41 -5.23
C TRP A 110 20.03 8.22 -5.56
N LEU A 111 19.97 8.90 -6.72
CA LEU A 111 18.79 9.61 -7.22
C LEU A 111 17.75 8.69 -7.90
N GLY A 112 18.00 7.37 -7.96
CA GLY A 112 17.08 6.41 -8.61
C GLY A 112 16.93 6.57 -10.14
N LEU A 113 17.84 7.31 -10.78
CA LEU A 113 17.87 7.51 -12.25
C LEU A 113 18.62 6.37 -12.97
N TYR A 114 19.27 5.47 -12.22
CA TYR A 114 19.97 4.32 -12.78
C TYR A 114 19.03 3.11 -12.86
N LYS A 115 18.46 2.88 -14.04
CA LYS A 115 17.64 1.69 -14.31
C LYS A 115 18.54 0.44 -14.33
N ARG A 116 18.54 -0.36 -13.25
CA ARG A 116 19.30 -1.62 -13.22
C ARG A 116 18.71 -2.70 -14.14
N THR A 117 17.43 -2.58 -14.51
CA THR A 117 16.70 -3.51 -15.39
C THR A 117 16.92 -3.18 -16.87
N GLN A 118 17.56 -4.09 -17.62
CA GLN A 118 17.78 -4.00 -19.07
C GLN A 118 16.56 -4.40 -19.93
N GLU A 119 15.33 -4.13 -19.47
CA GLU A 119 14.18 -4.22 -20.39
C GLU A 119 14.06 -2.92 -21.19
N PRO A 120 14.08 -2.99 -22.55
CA PRO A 120 13.91 -1.82 -23.38
C PRO A 120 12.59 -1.13 -23.02
N PHE A 121 12.59 0.20 -23.02
CA PHE A 121 11.36 0.96 -22.82
C PHE A 121 10.47 0.77 -24.04
N THR A 122 9.58 -0.21 -23.97
CA THR A 122 8.57 -0.46 -25.00
C THR A 122 7.27 0.22 -24.56
N TRP A 123 6.65 0.98 -25.46
CA TRP A 123 5.35 1.62 -25.23
C TRP A 123 4.26 0.64 -24.77
N ASP A 124 4.41 -0.64 -25.11
CA ASP A 124 3.55 -1.73 -24.62
C ASP A 124 3.51 -1.83 -23.09
N ILE A 125 4.56 -1.47 -22.35
CA ILE A 125 4.57 -1.53 -20.88
C ILE A 125 3.53 -0.57 -20.29
N PHE A 126 3.32 0.58 -20.92
CA PHE A 126 2.32 1.56 -20.48
C PHE A 126 0.89 1.09 -20.76
N PHE A 127 0.67 0.36 -21.86
CA PHE A 127 -0.66 -0.15 -22.24
C PHE A 127 -0.97 -1.56 -21.70
N ARG A 128 0.03 -2.28 -21.16
CA ARG A 128 -0.14 -3.61 -20.54
C ARG A 128 -1.20 -3.63 -19.42
N PRO A 129 -1.24 -2.67 -18.48
CA PRO A 129 -2.29 -2.63 -17.45
C PRO A 129 -3.68 -2.47 -18.06
N LEU A 130 -3.83 -1.62 -19.10
CA LEU A 130 -5.11 -1.43 -19.80
C LEU A 130 -5.56 -2.71 -20.51
N LYS A 131 -4.62 -3.45 -21.11
CA LYS A 131 -4.92 -4.76 -21.70
C LYS A 131 -5.31 -5.80 -20.63
N GLN A 132 -4.68 -5.77 -19.47
CA GLN A 132 -5.06 -6.63 -18.34
C GLN A 132 -6.45 -6.29 -17.78
N CYS A 133 -6.86 -5.02 -17.80
CA CYS A 133 -8.21 -4.59 -17.47
C CYS A 133 -9.27 -5.07 -18.49
N ALA A 134 -8.90 -5.45 -19.71
CA ALA A 134 -9.84 -6.06 -20.65
C ALA A 134 -10.21 -7.51 -20.26
N ASN A 135 -9.40 -8.17 -19.42
CA ASN A 135 -9.68 -9.52 -18.96
C ASN A 135 -10.77 -9.51 -17.87
N TYR A 136 -11.92 -10.12 -18.17
CA TYR A 136 -13.09 -10.16 -17.28
C TYR A 136 -12.78 -10.64 -15.86
N ASN A 137 -12.01 -11.73 -15.72
CA ASN A 137 -11.69 -12.32 -14.41
C ASN A 137 -10.89 -11.37 -13.51
N VAL A 138 -9.92 -10.65 -14.10
CA VAL A 138 -9.06 -9.72 -13.35
C VAL A 138 -9.84 -8.47 -12.96
N SER A 139 -10.63 -7.94 -13.90
CA SER A 139 -11.43 -6.74 -13.66
C SER A 139 -12.54 -6.98 -12.64
N LEU A 140 -13.21 -8.13 -12.67
CA LEU A 140 -14.23 -8.48 -11.68
C LEU A 140 -13.63 -8.52 -10.26
N SER A 141 -12.48 -9.16 -10.09
CA SER A 141 -11.79 -9.21 -8.78
C SER A 141 -11.32 -7.83 -8.32
N THR A 142 -10.83 -7.00 -9.25
CA THR A 142 -10.34 -5.66 -8.94
C THR A 142 -11.48 -4.72 -8.55
N ILE A 143 -12.61 -4.76 -9.27
CA ILE A 143 -13.80 -3.98 -8.95
C ILE A 143 -14.39 -4.40 -7.61
N ALA A 144 -14.50 -5.71 -7.35
CA ALA A 144 -14.99 -6.21 -6.07
C ALA A 144 -14.11 -5.70 -4.92
N LEU A 145 -12.78 -5.82 -5.04
CA LEU A 145 -11.84 -5.34 -4.02
C LEU A 145 -11.91 -3.81 -3.85
N ALA A 146 -12.04 -3.05 -4.95
CA ALA A 146 -12.18 -1.60 -4.90
C ALA A 146 -13.47 -1.17 -4.18
N ILE A 147 -14.61 -1.81 -4.50
CA ILE A 147 -15.88 -1.52 -3.82
C ILE A 147 -15.78 -1.86 -2.34
N THR A 148 -15.25 -3.03 -1.99
CA THR A 148 -15.09 -3.44 -0.59
C THR A 148 -14.16 -2.50 0.17
N PHE A 149 -13.07 -2.03 -0.43
CA PHE A 149 -12.17 -1.08 0.22
C PHE A 149 -12.82 0.30 0.40
N CYS A 150 -13.47 0.83 -0.63
CA CYS A 150 -14.13 2.13 -0.56
C CYS A 150 -15.28 2.15 0.44
N TYR A 151 -16.17 1.16 0.40
CA TYR A 151 -17.34 1.12 1.29
C TYR A 151 -17.01 0.55 2.68
N GLY A 152 -16.15 -0.46 2.76
CA GLY A 152 -15.84 -1.15 4.01
C GLY A 152 -14.83 -0.41 4.89
N ASN A 153 -13.99 0.46 4.32
CA ASN A 153 -12.97 1.19 5.06
C ASN A 153 -13.14 2.72 4.92
N ILE A 154 -13.04 3.26 3.70
CA ILE A 154 -12.98 4.72 3.49
C ILE A 154 -14.28 5.42 3.89
N LEU A 155 -15.43 4.88 3.49
CA LEU A 155 -16.73 5.49 3.77
C LEU A 155 -16.97 5.63 5.27
N PHE A 156 -16.73 4.56 6.04
CA PHE A 156 -16.84 4.65 7.50
C PHE A 156 -15.88 5.67 8.09
N VAL A 157 -14.67 5.80 7.55
CA VAL A 157 -13.71 6.77 8.07
C VAL A 157 -14.18 8.21 7.91
N VAL A 158 -14.84 8.53 6.78
CA VAL A 158 -15.33 9.88 6.45
C VAL A 158 -16.69 10.19 7.08
N GLU A 159 -17.61 9.22 7.07
CA GLU A 159 -18.99 9.42 7.55
C GLU A 159 -19.09 9.49 9.07
N MET A 160 -18.20 8.80 9.80
CA MET A 160 -18.18 8.79 11.27
C MET A 160 -18.18 10.21 11.86
N PRO A 161 -17.22 11.10 11.56
CA PRO A 161 -17.19 12.44 12.12
C PRO A 161 -18.32 13.33 11.60
N GLN A 162 -18.81 13.13 10.37
CA GLN A 162 -19.89 13.92 9.80
C GLN A 162 -21.25 13.62 10.45
N THR A 163 -21.52 12.34 10.69
CA THR A 163 -22.78 11.86 11.27
C THR A 163 -22.75 11.97 12.79
N PHE A 164 -21.72 11.42 13.46
CA PHE A 164 -21.68 11.43 14.93
C PHE A 164 -21.34 12.81 15.50
N GLY A 165 -20.56 13.62 14.77
CA GLY A 165 -20.28 14.99 15.20
C GLY A 165 -21.52 15.89 15.19
N SER A 166 -22.43 15.69 14.24
CA SER A 166 -23.66 16.50 14.14
C SER A 166 -24.78 16.03 15.07
N ILE A 167 -24.95 14.72 15.25
CA ILE A 167 -26.04 14.15 16.06
C ILE A 167 -25.72 14.18 17.56
N PHE A 168 -24.50 13.82 17.94
CA PHE A 168 -24.13 13.64 19.36
C PHE A 168 -23.30 14.79 19.93
N HIS A 169 -22.98 15.81 19.11
CA HIS A 169 -22.16 16.97 19.50
C HIS A 169 -20.87 16.56 20.24
N LEU A 170 -20.24 15.48 19.77
CA LEU A 170 -19.05 14.92 20.40
C LEU A 170 -17.84 15.82 20.15
N ASP A 171 -17.01 15.92 21.18
CA ASP A 171 -15.72 16.58 21.07
C ASP A 171 -14.74 15.80 20.17
N ALA A 172 -13.73 16.48 19.62
CA ALA A 172 -12.76 15.91 18.67
C ALA A 172 -12.05 14.67 19.22
N GLN A 173 -11.75 14.64 20.53
CA GLN A 173 -11.12 13.48 21.16
C GLN A 173 -12.08 12.27 21.24
N MET A 174 -13.35 12.52 21.59
CA MET A 174 -14.36 11.46 21.68
C MET A 174 -14.68 10.86 20.31
N LEU A 175 -14.68 11.69 19.25
CA LEU A 175 -14.78 11.23 17.87
C LEU A 175 -13.57 10.38 17.48
N GLY A 176 -12.36 10.79 17.89
CA GLY A 176 -11.13 10.02 17.70
C GLY A 176 -11.25 8.59 18.24
N VAL A 177 -11.79 8.42 19.45
CA VAL A 177 -11.92 7.11 20.10
C VAL A 177 -12.86 6.15 19.34
N GLN A 178 -13.84 6.64 18.59
CA GLN A 178 -14.73 5.76 17.80
C GLN A 178 -13.99 4.97 16.73
N TYR A 179 -12.86 5.48 16.23
CA TYR A 179 -12.04 4.78 15.25
C TYR A 179 -11.35 3.53 15.81
N VAL A 180 -11.26 3.36 17.13
CA VAL A 180 -10.70 2.15 17.76
C VAL A 180 -11.51 0.91 17.36
N ALA A 181 -12.83 1.02 17.26
CA ALA A 181 -13.69 -0.08 16.83
C ALA A 181 -13.34 -0.53 15.39
N LEU A 182 -13.11 0.44 14.48
CA LEU A 182 -12.67 0.16 13.10
C LEU A 182 -11.28 -0.48 13.07
N MET A 183 -10.35 -0.01 13.91
CA MET A 183 -9.00 -0.57 14.00
C MET A 183 -9.04 -2.04 14.46
N ILE A 184 -9.77 -2.33 15.53
CA ILE A 184 -9.91 -3.69 16.06
C ILE A 184 -10.59 -4.59 15.01
N GLY A 185 -11.67 -4.12 14.38
CA GLY A 185 -12.35 -4.86 13.31
C GLY A 185 -11.44 -5.17 12.13
N SER A 186 -10.60 -4.20 11.73
CA SER A 186 -9.64 -4.38 10.63
C SER A 186 -8.56 -5.40 10.99
N VAL A 187 -8.02 -5.36 12.21
CA VAL A 187 -7.02 -6.34 12.69
C VAL A 187 -7.60 -7.75 12.70
N ILE A 188 -8.79 -7.93 13.27
CA ILE A 188 -9.44 -9.24 13.36
C ILE A 188 -9.77 -9.76 11.96
N GLY A 189 -10.34 -8.91 11.10
CA GLY A 189 -10.69 -9.27 9.73
C GLY A 189 -9.49 -9.74 8.93
N GLU A 190 -8.38 -9.03 9.02
CA GLU A 190 -7.16 -9.34 8.29
C GLU A 190 -6.46 -10.60 8.81
N LEU A 191 -6.40 -10.80 10.13
CA LEU A 191 -5.86 -12.01 10.74
C LEU A 191 -6.68 -13.26 10.36
N LEU A 192 -8.00 -13.12 10.23
CA LEU A 192 -8.88 -14.21 9.82
C LEU A 192 -8.89 -14.43 8.30
N ALA A 193 -8.71 -13.39 7.50
CA ALA A 193 -8.82 -13.45 6.04
C ALA A 193 -7.86 -14.48 5.41
N GLY A 194 -6.61 -14.53 5.86
CA GLY A 194 -5.62 -15.49 5.36
C GLY A 194 -6.02 -16.95 5.60
N PRO A 195 -6.14 -17.40 6.86
CA PRO A 195 -6.52 -18.78 7.18
C PRO A 195 -7.89 -19.19 6.61
N LEU A 196 -8.86 -18.27 6.59
CA LEU A 196 -10.19 -18.54 6.06
C LEU A 196 -10.16 -18.75 4.54
N SER A 197 -9.34 -17.97 3.82
CA SER A 197 -9.13 -18.13 2.38
C SER A 197 -8.46 -19.47 2.06
N ASP A 198 -7.41 -19.84 2.79
CA ASP A 198 -6.74 -21.14 2.62
C ASP A 198 -7.68 -22.31 2.94
N TRP A 199 -8.50 -22.18 3.98
CA TRP A 199 -9.52 -23.17 4.33
C TRP A 199 -10.56 -23.32 3.22
N TRP A 200 -11.07 -22.20 2.70
CA TRP A 200 -12.02 -22.18 1.60
C TRP A 200 -11.45 -22.81 0.32
N MET A 201 -10.19 -22.52 -0.01
CA MET A 201 -9.51 -23.15 -1.14
C MET A 201 -9.39 -24.66 -0.97
N LYS A 202 -8.95 -25.15 0.20
CA LYS A 202 -8.88 -26.59 0.51
C LYS A 202 -10.26 -27.26 0.46
N TYR A 203 -11.31 -26.57 0.89
CA TYR A 203 -12.69 -27.05 0.78
C TYR A 203 -13.12 -27.17 -0.69
N CYS A 204 -12.84 -26.15 -1.52
CA CYS A 204 -13.12 -26.18 -2.95
C CYS A 204 -12.35 -27.29 -3.69
N GLU A 205 -11.09 -27.54 -3.31
CA GLU A 205 -10.28 -28.63 -3.88
C GLU A 205 -10.90 -30.01 -3.60
N LYS A 206 -11.44 -30.21 -2.39
CA LYS A 206 -12.14 -31.46 -2.04
C LYS A 206 -13.40 -31.69 -2.86
N LEU A 207 -14.12 -30.62 -3.21
CA LEU A 207 -15.38 -30.70 -3.96
C LEU A 207 -15.19 -30.80 -5.48
N ARG A 208 -14.19 -30.11 -6.04
CA ARG A 208 -14.04 -29.92 -7.50
C ARG A 208 -12.80 -30.62 -8.09
N GLY A 209 -12.02 -31.32 -7.26
CA GLY A 209 -10.74 -31.89 -7.64
C GLY A 209 -9.62 -30.84 -7.73
N LYS A 210 -8.36 -31.30 -7.79
CA LYS A 210 -7.20 -30.40 -7.93
C LYS A 210 -7.22 -29.72 -9.29
N ARG A 211 -7.47 -28.40 -9.31
CA ARG A 211 -7.10 -27.57 -10.46
C ARG A 211 -5.63 -27.23 -10.33
N VAL A 212 -4.82 -27.77 -11.23
CA VAL A 212 -3.42 -27.36 -11.36
C VAL A 212 -3.43 -25.88 -11.72
N VAL A 213 -2.87 -25.05 -10.83
CA VAL A 213 -2.62 -23.64 -11.11
C VAL A 213 -1.73 -23.61 -12.35
N VAL A 214 -2.22 -22.99 -13.42
CA VAL A 214 -1.45 -22.77 -14.64
C VAL A 214 -0.47 -21.64 -14.33
N ASP A 215 0.57 -21.94 -13.55
CA ASP A 215 1.65 -21.00 -13.27
C ASP A 215 2.45 -20.78 -14.56
N ARG A 216 2.29 -19.58 -15.14
CA ARG A 216 3.30 -18.87 -15.94
C ARG A 216 3.20 -17.38 -15.67
#